data_AF-A0A068UFV4-F1
#
_entry.id   AF-A0A068UFV4-F1
#
_cell.length_a   1.000
_cell.length_b   1.000
_cell.length_c   1.000
_cell.angle_alpha   90.00
_cell.angle_beta   90.00
_cell.angle_gamma   90.00
#
_symmetry.space_group_name_H-M   'P 1'
#
loop_
_entity.id
_entity.type
_entity.pdbx_description
1 polymer ?
#
loop_
_entity_poly.entity_id
_entity_poly.type
_entity_poly.pdbx_seq_one_letter_code
_entity_poly.pdbx_strand_id
1 'polypeptide(L)'
;MIVLAEPDPSDMVQAITKAINILPQIDPQTMHLRMKKLYSWHDVARRTETVYDRALRCSSQPLLERLSRYLTCGAWAGKLFCLVMLIDCMLWQFLQLWQPDRDVEVVPDATLTSFRPEEMSWDSETLR
;
A
#
# COMPACT_ATOMS: atom_id res chain seq x y z
N MET A 1 -15.42 -19.24 -13.71
CA MET A 1 -14.43 -20.13 -13.07
C MET A 1 -13.14 -19.38 -12.87
N ILE A 2 -12.38 -19.66 -11.81
CA ILE A 2 -11.02 -19.15 -11.62
C ILE A 2 -10.11 -20.37 -11.64
N VAL A 3 -9.13 -20.41 -12.55
CA VAL A 3 -8.08 -21.44 -12.58
C VAL A 3 -6.84 -20.78 -12.01
N LEU A 4 -6.36 -21.29 -10.88
CA LEU A 4 -5.11 -20.83 -10.26
C LEU A 4 -3.96 -21.63 -10.86
N ALA A 5 -2.83 -20.96 -11.10
CA ALA A 5 -1.60 -21.55 -11.58
C ALA A 5 -0.45 -21.06 -10.71
N GLU A 6 0.59 -21.86 -10.60
CA GLU A 6 1.87 -21.37 -10.08
C GLU A 6 2.43 -20.30 -11.03
N PRO A 7 3.24 -19.35 -10.53
CA PRO A 7 3.81 -18.28 -11.33
C PRO A 7 4.98 -18.77 -12.21
N ASP A 8 4.78 -19.89 -12.90
CA ASP A 8 5.67 -20.46 -13.91
C ASP A 8 5.06 -20.28 -15.31
N PRO A 9 5.84 -19.86 -16.33
CA PRO A 9 5.31 -19.62 -17.67
C PRO A 9 4.58 -20.82 -18.28
N SER A 10 5.05 -22.05 -18.03
CA SER A 10 4.45 -23.26 -18.59
C SER A 10 3.09 -23.57 -17.93
N ASP A 11 3.00 -23.43 -16.61
CA ASP A 11 1.76 -23.64 -15.86
C ASP A 11 0.71 -22.57 -16.15
N MET A 12 1.13 -21.31 -16.34
CA MET A 12 0.23 -20.23 -16.76
C MET A 12 -0.41 -20.52 -18.12
N VAL A 13 0.37 -20.94 -19.11
CA VAL A 13 -0.14 -21.30 -20.45
C VAL A 13 -1.11 -22.47 -20.36
N GLN A 14 -0.79 -23.49 -19.56
CA GLN A 14 -1.66 -24.64 -19.36
C GLN A 14 -2.99 -24.26 -18.69
N ALA A 15 -2.94 -23.41 -17.66
CA ALA A 15 -4.12 -22.93 -16.95
C ALA A 15 -5.03 -22.07 -17.83
N ILE A 16 -4.45 -21.18 -18.63
CA ILE A 16 -5.19 -20.36 -19.60
C ILE A 16 -5.85 -21.26 -20.66
N THR A 17 -5.11 -22.22 -21.21
CA THR A 17 -5.65 -23.16 -22.21
C THR A 17 -6.82 -23.96 -21.64
N LYS A 18 -6.70 -24.44 -20.39
CA LYS A 18 -7.79 -25.10 -19.66
C LYS A 18 -9.00 -24.16 -19.48
N ALA A 19 -8.77 -22.90 -19.13
CA ALA A 19 -9.83 -21.92 -18.93
C ALA A 19 -10.60 -21.63 -20.24
N ILE A 20 -9.90 -21.49 -21.37
CA ILE A 20 -10.51 -21.24 -22.69
C ILE A 20 -11.41 -22.40 -23.11
N ASN A 21 -10.97 -23.65 -22.92
CA ASN A 21 -11.78 -24.83 -23.29
C ASN A 21 -13.08 -24.95 -22.49
N ILE A 22 -13.10 -24.46 -21.25
CA ILE A 22 -14.26 -24.55 -20.35
C ILE A 22 -15.19 -23.32 -20.50
N LEU A 23 -14.66 -22.19 -20.98
CA LEU A 23 -15.40 -20.94 -21.17
C LEU A 23 -16.75 -21.06 -21.91
N PRO A 24 -16.89 -21.80 -23.03
CA PRO A 24 -18.16 -21.86 -23.76
C PRO A 24 -19.28 -22.60 -23.01
N GLN A 25 -18.97 -23.32 -21.94
CA GLN A 25 -19.97 -24.07 -21.16
C GLN A 25 -20.60 -23.24 -20.02
N ILE A 26 -20.13 -22.02 -19.79
CA ILE A 26 -20.50 -21.22 -18.62
C ILE A 26 -21.31 -19.99 -19.03
N ASP A 27 -22.39 -19.73 -18.29
CA ASP A 27 -23.14 -18.48 -18.40
C ASP A 27 -22.32 -17.27 -17.88
N PRO A 28 -22.07 -16.25 -18.73
CA PRO A 28 -21.31 -15.05 -18.34
C PRO A 28 -21.93 -14.27 -17.18
N GLN A 29 -23.26 -14.22 -17.07
CA GLN A 29 -23.95 -13.42 -16.05
C GLN A 29 -23.73 -14.00 -14.65
N THR A 30 -23.88 -15.31 -14.51
CA THR A 30 -23.60 -16.05 -13.27
C THR A 30 -22.14 -15.88 -12.84
N MET A 31 -21.20 -15.86 -13.79
CA MET A 31 -19.79 -15.63 -13.50
C MET A 31 -19.51 -14.20 -13.04
N HIS A 32 -20.12 -13.19 -13.67
CA HIS A 32 -20.00 -11.79 -13.28
C HIS A 32 -20.55 -11.53 -11.87
N LEU A 33 -21.73 -12.06 -11.54
CA LEU A 33 -22.33 -11.94 -10.20
C LEU A 33 -21.43 -12.54 -9.12
N ARG A 34 -20.74 -13.65 -9.41
CA ARG A 34 -19.78 -14.25 -8.49
C ARG A 34 -18.53 -13.38 -8.32
N MET A 35 -17.99 -12.80 -9.39
CA MET A 35 -16.83 -11.90 -9.31
C MET A 35 -17.15 -10.61 -8.56
N LYS A 36 -18.35 -10.06 -8.72
CA LYS A 36 -18.82 -8.88 -8.00
C LYS A 36 -18.79 -9.07 -6.47
N LYS A 37 -18.97 -10.31 -5.98
CA LYS A 37 -18.91 -10.63 -4.54
C LYS A 37 -17.48 -10.78 -4.00
N LEU A 38 -16.49 -10.99 -4.87
CA LEU A 38 -15.10 -11.21 -4.46
C LEU A 38 -14.33 -9.91 -4.22
N TYR A 39 -14.79 -8.81 -4.81
CA TYR A 39 -14.11 -7.52 -4.72
C TYR A 39 -15.10 -6.41 -4.35
N SER A 40 -14.83 -5.73 -3.23
CA SER A 40 -15.59 -4.56 -2.78
C SER A 40 -14.61 -3.43 -2.47
N TRP A 41 -14.79 -2.29 -3.14
CA TRP A 41 -14.01 -1.08 -2.89
C TRP A 41 -14.10 -0.62 -1.42
N HIS A 42 -15.26 -0.82 -0.78
CA HIS A 42 -15.46 -0.51 0.64
C HIS A 42 -14.56 -1.37 1.55
N ASP A 43 -14.39 -2.65 1.21
CA ASP A 43 -13.55 -3.58 1.98
C ASP A 43 -12.06 -3.28 1.77
N VAL A 44 -11.66 -2.94 0.53
CA VAL A 44 -10.30 -2.46 0.22
C VAL A 44 -9.99 -1.17 0.99
N ALA A 45 -10.89 -0.18 0.95
CA ALA A 45 -10.73 1.08 1.67
C ALA A 45 -10.56 0.85 3.18
N ARG A 46 -11.41 0.03 3.80
CA ARG A 46 -11.33 -0.32 5.23
C ARG A 46 -10.00 -0.97 5.60
N ARG A 47 -9.51 -1.91 4.77
CA ARG A 47 -8.21 -2.57 5.01
C ARG A 47 -7.07 -1.58 4.86
N THR A 48 -7.11 -0.72 3.86
CA THR A 48 -6.10 0.31 3.62
C THR A 48 -6.06 1.33 4.76
N GLU A 49 -7.23 1.81 5.22
CA GLU A 49 -7.35 2.67 6.40
C GLU A 49 -6.69 2.04 7.62
N THR A 50 -6.95 0.75 7.88
CA THR A 50 -6.31 0.02 8.99
C THR A 50 -4.78 -0.01 8.89
N VAL A 51 -4.24 -0.15 7.67
CA VAL A 51 -2.78 -0.12 7.45
C VAL A 51 -2.22 1.27 7.69
N TYR A 52 -2.90 2.32 7.20
CA TYR A 52 -2.51 3.71 7.47
C TYR A 52 -2.58 4.05 8.95
N ASP A 53 -3.65 3.65 9.65
CA ASP A 53 -3.80 3.83 11.09
C ASP A 53 -2.63 3.19 11.86
N ARG A 54 -2.23 1.98 11.45
CA ARG A 54 -1.07 1.29 12.04
C ARG A 54 0.24 1.98 11.70
N ALA A 55 0.42 2.42 10.46
CA ALA A 55 1.63 3.12 10.02
C ALA A 55 1.79 4.48 10.73
N LEU A 56 0.70 5.23 10.91
CA LEU A 56 0.66 6.49 11.65
C LEU A 56 0.96 6.28 13.15
N ARG A 57 0.45 5.19 13.75
CA ARG A 57 0.77 4.82 15.14
C ARG A 57 2.21 4.34 15.30
N CYS A 58 2.81 3.79 14.25
CA CYS A 58 4.25 3.54 14.18
C CYS A 58 4.99 4.87 13.95
N SER A 59 5.13 5.65 15.02
CA SER A 59 6.01 6.83 15.04
C SER A 59 7.34 6.49 14.38
N SER A 60 7.79 7.36 13.47
CA SER A 60 9.13 7.31 12.88
C SER A 60 10.12 7.08 14.02
N GLN A 61 10.73 5.90 14.07
CA GLN A 61 11.76 5.64 15.06
C GLN A 61 12.84 6.70 14.83
N PRO A 62 13.24 7.44 15.88
CA PRO A 62 14.22 8.49 15.70
C PRO A 62 15.46 7.89 15.03
N LEU A 63 16.07 8.63 14.10
CA LEU A 63 17.24 8.18 13.35
C LEU A 63 18.32 7.58 14.27
N LEU A 64 18.42 8.07 15.51
CA LEU A 64 19.27 7.55 16.56
C LEU A 64 18.99 6.10 17.00
N GLU A 65 17.72 5.69 17.05
CA GLU A 65 17.35 4.32 17.43
C GLU A 65 17.69 3.32 16.32
N ARG A 66 17.63 3.76 15.06
CA ARG A 66 18.13 2.99 13.91
C ARG A 66 19.67 2.96 13.89
N LEU A 67 20.32 4.10 14.15
CA LEU A 67 21.79 4.22 14.21
C LEU A 67 22.39 3.31 15.28
N SER A 68 21.75 3.21 16.45
CA SER A 68 22.16 2.32 17.55
C SER A 68 22.27 0.85 17.10
N ARG A 69 21.35 0.37 16.25
CA ARG A 69 21.36 -1.00 15.72
C ARG A 69 22.42 -1.23 14.64
N TYR A 70 22.86 -0.17 13.95
CA TYR A 70 23.97 -0.26 12.99
C TYR A 70 25.34 -0.18 13.69
N LEU A 71 25.44 0.57 14.80
CA LEU A 71 26.66 0.69 15.60
C LEU A 71 27.04 -0.62 16.30
N THR A 72 26.07 -1.50 16.58
CA THR A 72 26.34 -2.85 17.11
C THR A 72 26.94 -3.82 16.07
N CYS A 73 27.00 -3.45 14.78
CA CYS A 73 27.52 -4.31 13.71
C CYS A 73 29.05 -4.23 13.50
N GLY A 74 29.81 -3.86 14.54
CA GLY A 74 31.28 -3.99 14.58
C GLY A 74 32.05 -2.66 14.68
N ALA A 75 33.25 -2.73 15.27
CA ALA A 75 34.06 -1.58 15.66
C ALA A 75 34.51 -0.66 14.49
N TRP A 76 34.58 -1.20 13.27
CA TRP A 76 34.96 -0.45 12.05
C TRP A 76 33.74 -0.05 11.21
N ALA A 77 32.80 -0.96 10.96
CA ALA A 77 31.60 -0.68 10.17
C ALA A 77 30.72 0.39 10.81
N GLY A 78 30.60 0.41 12.14
CA GLY A 78 29.86 1.44 12.86
C GLY A 78 30.47 2.84 12.71
N LYS A 79 31.80 2.96 12.68
CA LYS A 79 32.47 4.26 12.46
C LYS A 79 32.22 4.80 11.06
N LEU A 80 32.26 3.94 10.04
CA LEU A 80 31.95 4.33 8.67
C LEU A 80 30.49 4.80 8.56
N PHE A 81 29.55 4.06 9.14
CA PHE A 81 28.13 4.41 9.11
C PHE A 81 27.84 5.73 9.85
N CYS A 82 28.50 5.96 10.98
CA CYS A 82 28.42 7.21 11.73
C CYS A 82 28.96 8.41 10.90
N LEU A 83 30.08 8.23 10.20
CA LEU A 83 30.63 9.24 9.30
C LEU A 83 29.66 9.57 8.15
N VAL A 84 29.09 8.54 7.51
CA VAL A 84 28.11 8.73 6.42
C VAL A 84 26.87 9.48 6.93
N MET A 85 26.30 9.06 8.06
CA MET A 85 25.15 9.75 8.65
C MET A 85 25.44 11.20 9.04
N LEU A 86 26.66 11.51 9.50
CA LEU A 86 27.09 12.88 9.77
C LEU A 86 27.14 13.71 8.48
N ILE A 87 27.69 13.14 7.41
CA ILE A 87 27.75 13.79 6.09
C ILE A 87 26.32 14.00 5.56
N ASP A 88 25.44 13.02 5.66
CA ASP A 88 24.03 13.14 5.25
C ASP A 88 23.30 14.26 6.02
N CYS A 89 23.53 14.36 7.34
CA CYS A 89 22.99 15.46 8.15
C CYS A 89 23.55 16.83 7.74
N MET A 90 24.86 16.92 7.46
CA MET A 90 25.47 18.17 6.99
C MET A 90 24.95 18.56 5.60
N LEU A 91 24.78 17.59 4.71
CA LEU A 91 24.22 17.79 3.39
C LEU A 91 22.76 18.24 3.49
N TRP A 92 21.96 17.62 4.36
CA TRP A 92 20.59 18.04 4.65
C TRP A 92 20.51 19.49 5.13
N GLN A 93 21.36 19.89 6.06
CA GLN A 93 21.43 21.28 6.54
C GLN A 93 21.83 22.25 5.42
N PHE A 94 22.75 21.84 4.56
CA PHE A 94 23.15 22.63 3.40
C PHE A 94 22.01 22.77 2.37
N LEU A 95 21.26 21.69 2.11
CA LEU A 95 20.08 21.74 1.26
C LEU A 95 18.98 22.63 1.87
N GLN A 96 18.72 22.54 3.17
CA GLN A 96 17.77 23.43 3.86
C GLN A 96 18.21 24.91 3.81
N LEU A 97 19.52 25.18 3.76
CA LEU A 97 20.04 26.54 3.58
C LEU A 97 19.80 27.05 2.16
N TRP A 98 19.87 26.17 1.15
CA TRP A 98 19.65 26.52 -0.26
C TRP A 98 18.18 26.58 -0.65
N GLN A 99 17.35 25.70 -0.10
CA GLN A 99 15.92 25.63 -0.35
C GLN A 99 15.20 25.30 0.96
N PRO A 100 14.78 26.33 1.71
CA PRO A 100 14.11 26.12 2.98
C PRO A 100 12.77 25.41 2.75
N ASP A 101 12.44 24.46 3.63
CA ASP A 101 11.12 23.78 3.69
C ASP A 101 9.93 24.74 3.83
N ARG A 102 10.19 26.04 4.02
CA ARG A 102 9.17 27.10 4.08
C ARG A 102 8.47 27.37 2.75
N ASP A 103 9.12 27.09 1.62
CA ASP A 103 8.52 27.26 0.28
C ASP A 103 7.75 26.01 -0.18
N VAL A 104 7.81 24.91 0.59
CA VAL A 104 7.02 23.70 0.33
C VAL A 104 5.68 23.87 1.03
N GLU A 105 4.63 24.10 0.24
CA GLU A 105 3.26 24.18 0.74
C GLU A 105 2.89 22.87 1.45
N VAL A 106 2.79 22.91 2.78
CA VAL A 106 2.34 21.78 3.57
C VAL A 106 0.85 21.60 3.29
N VAL A 107 0.49 20.45 2.72
CA VAL A 107 -0.90 20.07 2.51
C VAL A 107 -1.60 20.11 3.88
N PRO A 108 -2.65 20.93 4.07
CA PRO A 108 -3.40 20.94 5.30
C PRO A 108 -3.89 19.53 5.61
N ASP A 109 -3.67 19.05 6.82
CA ASP A 109 -4.25 17.79 7.27
C ASP A 109 -5.77 17.87 7.05
N ALA A 110 -6.28 17.09 6.11
CA ALA A 110 -7.70 16.98 5.89
C ALA A 110 -8.29 16.39 7.16
N THR A 111 -8.84 17.26 8.01
CA THR A 111 -9.61 16.87 9.17
C THR A 111 -10.87 16.18 8.66
N LEU A 112 -10.78 14.85 8.48
CA LEU A 112 -11.88 13.95 8.11
C LEU A 112 -12.96 13.85 9.21
N THR A 113 -13.14 14.90 10.02
CA THR A 113 -14.12 14.97 11.11
C THR A 113 -15.56 15.10 10.61
N SER A 114 -15.82 15.01 9.30
CA SER A 114 -17.17 15.14 8.74
C SER A 114 -17.57 14.10 7.69
N PHE A 115 -16.77 13.05 7.43
CA PHE A 115 -17.30 11.92 6.64
C PHE A 115 -18.23 11.08 7.53
N ARG A 116 -19.44 11.60 7.75
CA ARG A 116 -20.60 10.83 8.18
C ARG A 116 -20.88 9.85 7.03
N PRO A 117 -20.74 8.53 7.23
CA PRO A 117 -21.29 7.59 6.28
C PRO A 117 -22.80 7.72 6.39
N GLU A 118 -23.42 8.56 5.56
CA GLU A 118 -24.79 8.29 5.17
C GLU A 118 -24.73 6.93 4.47
N GLU A 119 -25.28 5.93 5.15
CA GLU A 119 -25.62 4.65 4.56
C GLU A 119 -26.54 4.94 3.36
N MET A 120 -25.96 5.07 2.18
CA MET A 120 -26.73 5.10 0.95
C MET A 120 -27.16 3.66 0.68
N SER A 121 -28.30 3.31 1.29
CA SER A 121 -29.11 2.16 0.95
C SER A 121 -29.47 2.28 -0.52
N TRP A 122 -28.68 1.66 -1.39
CA TRP A 122 -29.12 1.36 -2.74
C TRP A 122 -30.17 0.26 -2.60
N ASP A 123 -31.41 0.69 -2.37
CA ASP A 123 -32.59 -0.14 -2.47
C ASP A 123 -32.56 -0.84 -3.82
N SER A 124 -32.51 -2.16 -3.75
CA SER A 124 -32.55 -3.09 -4.87
C SER A 124 -33.93 -3.15 -5.55
N GLU A 125 -34.63 -2.01 -5.69
CA GLU A 125 -36.04 -1.93 -6.09
C GLU A 125 -36.32 -1.18 -7.40
N THR A 126 -35.32 -0.88 -8.24
CA THR A 126 -35.54 -0.19 -9.53
C THR A 126 -35.06 -0.94 -10.76
N LEU A 127 -35.06 -2.27 -10.76
CA LEU A 127 -35.04 -3.05 -12.01
C LEU A 127 -36.02 -4.22 -11.92
N ARG A 128 -37.31 -3.88 -12.11
CA ARG A 128 -38.34 -4.76 -12.64
C ARG A 128 -38.31 -4.66 -14.16
#